data_AF-A0A7D5VV83-F1
#
_entry.id   AF-A0A7D5VV83-F1
#
_cell.length_a   1.000
_cell.length_b   1.000
_cell.length_c   1.000
_cell.angle_alpha   90.00
_cell.angle_beta   90.00
_cell.angle_gamma   90.00
#
_symmetry.space_group_name_H-M   'P 1'
#
loop_
_entity.id
_entity.type
_entity.pdbx_description
1 polymer ?
#
loop_
_entity_poly.entity_id
_entity_poly.type
_entity_poly.pdbx_seq_one_letter_code
_entity_poly.pdbx_strand_id
1 'polypeptide(L)'
;MSIVQDFNLTTLDRLLRAFGERQLPLNLDTQLPQLIQALQADHLDLLPLPGQGNTLRRWQTLARVAGCDLALAKLYEGHTDALAILAECGAAHHANDGIWGVWAAEPPDARVHITAREGDQVRLNGTKAWCSGALQIDRALITAWDEAEQPQLVAIELSQPSQGLNIEHWQAVGMATTASVEVAFNDTPGTLIGTPGQYLSRPGFWQGGAGIAACWYGAAEALADYLREQCRKPRPDPHADAHLGAVDAALHGARASLRECAAWIDQQPGVDASFEVRRTRAQVEQAVEQVISHVGRALGATPFCRSSHFARLSADLPVFLRQSHAERDLAMLGQQLAQLPAGVWQL
;
A
#
# COMPACT_ATOMS: atom_id res chain seq x y z
N MET A 1 11.37 60.94 7.61
CA MET A 1 11.08 60.41 6.25
C MET A 1 11.17 58.90 6.33
N SER A 2 10.04 58.20 6.28
CA SER A 2 10.06 56.74 6.16
C SER A 2 10.26 56.42 4.69
N ILE A 3 11.41 55.82 4.35
CA ILE A 3 11.68 55.30 3.02
C ILE A 3 10.91 53.98 2.93
N VAL A 4 9.69 54.04 2.41
CA VAL A 4 9.02 52.83 1.93
C VAL A 4 9.80 52.40 0.70
N GLN A 5 10.66 51.39 0.85
CA GLN A 5 11.29 50.76 -0.30
C GLN A 5 10.19 50.12 -1.14
N ASP A 6 10.13 50.47 -2.43
CA ASP A 6 9.27 49.78 -3.40
C ASP A 6 9.65 48.30 -3.41
N PHE A 7 8.79 47.49 -2.78
CA PHE A 7 9.00 46.07 -2.61
C PHE A 7 8.72 45.35 -3.93
N ASN A 8 9.77 44.80 -4.56
CA ASN A 8 9.63 44.09 -5.83
C ASN A 8 9.02 42.69 -5.61
N LEU A 9 7.69 42.65 -5.58
CA LEU A 9 6.89 41.42 -5.43
C LEU A 9 7.23 40.37 -6.49
N THR A 10 7.51 40.77 -7.73
CA THR A 10 7.88 39.82 -8.80
C THR A 10 9.17 39.06 -8.50
N THR A 11 10.14 39.72 -7.87
CA THR A 11 11.40 39.07 -7.48
C THR A 11 11.18 38.19 -6.25
N LEU A 12 10.39 38.64 -5.27
CA LEU A 12 9.98 37.81 -4.14
C LEU A 12 9.29 36.53 -4.63
N ASP A 13 8.27 36.65 -5.48
CA ASP A 13 7.47 35.52 -5.98
C ASP A 13 8.33 34.50 -6.73
N ARG A 14 9.31 34.97 -7.51
CA ARG A 14 10.25 34.08 -8.21
C ARG A 14 11.13 33.31 -7.23
N LEU A 15 11.67 33.97 -6.21
CA LEU A 15 12.51 33.33 -5.19
C LEU A 15 11.70 32.35 -4.33
N LEU A 16 10.50 32.75 -3.92
CA LEU A 16 9.58 31.89 -3.15
C LEU A 16 9.13 30.68 -3.97
N ARG A 17 8.84 30.86 -5.26
CA ARG A 17 8.51 29.74 -6.17
C ARG A 17 9.67 28.77 -6.29
N ALA A 18 10.88 29.26 -6.58
CA ALA A 18 12.06 28.42 -6.69
C ALA A 18 12.33 27.61 -5.40
N PHE A 19 12.14 28.23 -4.23
CA PHE A 19 12.26 27.52 -2.96
C PHE A 19 11.11 26.53 -2.71
N GLY A 20 9.88 26.89 -3.08
CA GLY A 20 8.68 26.06 -2.91
C GLY A 20 8.65 24.83 -3.81
N GLU A 21 9.23 24.90 -5.00
CA GLU A 21 9.31 23.82 -6.01
C GLU A 21 10.59 22.98 -5.89
N ARG A 22 11.39 23.18 -4.82
CA ARG A 22 12.64 22.43 -4.63
C ARG A 22 12.39 20.92 -4.56
N GLN A 23 13.26 20.15 -5.20
CA GLN A 23 13.22 18.70 -5.13
C GLN A 23 13.60 18.20 -3.73
N LEU A 24 12.97 17.11 -3.32
CA LEU A 24 13.34 16.38 -2.12
C LEU A 24 14.45 15.36 -2.44
N PRO A 25 15.46 15.22 -1.56
CA PRO A 25 16.45 14.18 -1.73
C PRO A 25 15.80 12.80 -1.52
N LEU A 26 16.20 11.83 -2.35
CA LEU A 26 15.86 10.45 -2.13
C LEU A 26 16.57 9.93 -0.88
N ASN A 27 15.81 9.41 0.08
CA ASN A 27 16.35 8.77 1.27
C ASN A 27 15.90 7.31 1.28
N LEU A 28 16.86 6.40 1.40
CA LEU A 28 16.61 4.97 1.58
C LEU A 28 16.82 4.59 3.03
N ASP A 29 16.07 3.60 3.51
CA ASP A 29 16.28 3.03 4.83
C ASP A 29 16.92 1.64 4.69
N THR A 30 18.23 1.57 4.92
CA THR A 30 18.99 0.33 4.79
C THR A 30 18.63 -0.73 5.83
N GLN A 31 17.87 -0.38 6.88
CA GLN A 31 17.39 -1.33 7.89
C GLN A 31 16.17 -2.10 7.40
N LEU A 32 15.40 -1.56 6.44
CA LEU A 32 14.20 -2.24 5.93
C LEU A 32 14.52 -3.59 5.27
N PRO A 33 15.46 -3.70 4.31
CA PRO A 33 15.82 -4.99 3.73
C PRO A 33 16.39 -5.97 4.75
N GLN A 34 17.21 -5.47 5.69
CA GLN A 34 17.81 -6.29 6.75
C GLN A 34 16.75 -6.90 7.67
N LEU A 35 15.73 -6.11 8.04
CA LEU A 35 14.62 -6.60 8.85
C LEU A 35 13.78 -7.63 8.09
N ILE A 36 13.49 -7.41 6.80
CA ILE A 36 12.76 -8.39 6.00
C ILE A 36 13.56 -9.69 5.89
N GLN A 37 14.88 -9.63 5.64
CA GLN A 37 15.74 -10.82 5.63
C GLN A 37 15.73 -11.55 6.97
N ALA A 38 15.72 -10.84 8.10
CA ALA A 38 15.59 -11.45 9.41
C ALA A 38 14.23 -12.13 9.60
N LEU A 39 13.13 -11.50 9.15
CA LEU A 39 11.80 -12.10 9.15
C LEU A 39 11.77 -13.38 8.28
N GLN A 40 12.41 -13.37 7.11
CA GLN A 40 12.53 -14.56 6.25
C GLN A 40 13.32 -15.68 6.92
N ALA A 41 14.45 -15.36 7.56
CA ALA A 41 15.28 -16.33 8.27
C ALA A 41 14.53 -17.06 9.39
N ASP A 42 13.57 -16.38 10.03
CA ASP A 42 12.71 -16.94 11.07
C ASP A 42 11.34 -17.45 10.53
N HIS A 43 11.16 -17.49 9.21
CA HIS A 43 9.91 -17.88 8.54
C HIS A 43 8.68 -17.06 8.93
N LEU A 44 8.90 -15.81 9.32
CA LEU A 44 7.86 -14.85 9.70
C LEU A 44 7.26 -14.11 8.50
N ASP A 45 7.78 -14.33 7.30
CA ASP A 45 7.23 -13.92 6.00
C ASP A 45 6.21 -14.92 5.43
N LEU A 46 6.21 -16.17 5.91
CA LEU A 46 5.29 -17.23 5.47
C LEU A 46 3.90 -17.07 6.12
N LEU A 47 3.18 -16.05 5.66
CA LEU A 47 1.79 -15.84 6.06
C LEU A 47 0.86 -16.90 5.47
N PRO A 48 -0.28 -17.20 6.14
CA PRO A 48 -1.33 -17.99 5.52
C PRO A 48 -1.73 -17.41 4.17
N LEU A 49 -1.96 -18.30 3.20
CA LEU A 49 -2.48 -17.90 1.89
C LEU A 49 -3.92 -17.36 2.04
N PRO A 50 -4.29 -16.30 1.31
CA PRO A 50 -5.66 -15.80 1.29
C PRO A 50 -6.68 -16.88 0.94
N GLY A 51 -7.84 -16.89 1.60
CA GLY A 51 -8.92 -17.84 1.34
C GLY A 51 -8.66 -19.28 1.81
N GLN A 52 -7.57 -19.55 2.53
CA GLN A 52 -7.24 -20.90 3.01
C GLN A 52 -7.60 -21.13 4.49
N GLY A 53 -8.64 -20.46 4.99
CA GLY A 53 -9.19 -20.67 6.34
C GLY A 53 -8.50 -19.88 7.45
N ASN A 54 -7.51 -19.05 7.11
CA ASN A 54 -6.75 -18.24 8.07
C ASN A 54 -6.53 -16.80 7.57
N THR A 55 -7.45 -16.28 6.76
CA THR A 55 -7.35 -14.94 6.17
C THR A 55 -7.24 -13.86 7.25
N LEU A 56 -8.01 -13.99 8.34
CA LEU A 56 -7.95 -13.03 9.45
C LEU A 56 -6.55 -13.01 10.10
N ARG A 57 -5.89 -14.16 10.24
CA ARG A 57 -4.55 -14.23 10.84
C ARG A 57 -3.51 -13.53 9.97
N ARG A 58 -3.60 -13.69 8.65
CA ARG A 58 -2.78 -12.93 7.68
C ARG A 58 -2.95 -11.43 7.90
N TRP A 59 -4.20 -10.96 7.93
CA TRP A 59 -4.52 -9.53 8.10
C TRP A 59 -4.07 -8.97 9.45
N GLN A 60 -4.18 -9.75 10.53
CA GLN A 60 -3.66 -9.35 11.84
C GLN A 60 -2.14 -9.15 11.83
N THR A 61 -1.39 -10.01 11.13
CA THR A 61 0.06 -9.81 10.99
C THR A 61 0.37 -8.56 10.17
N LEU A 62 -0.29 -8.38 9.03
CA LEU A 62 -0.14 -7.19 8.19
C LEU A 62 -0.45 -5.89 8.96
N ALA A 63 -1.54 -5.87 9.73
CA ALA A 63 -1.91 -4.74 10.58
C ALA A 63 -0.82 -4.44 11.65
N ARG A 64 -0.24 -5.47 12.27
CA ARG A 64 0.86 -5.29 13.25
C ARG A 64 2.11 -4.70 12.62
N VAL A 65 2.48 -5.16 11.43
CA VAL A 65 3.63 -4.62 10.69
C VAL A 65 3.37 -3.15 10.33
N ALA A 66 2.18 -2.83 9.80
CA ALA A 66 1.79 -1.47 9.45
C ALA A 66 1.68 -0.51 10.64
N GLY A 67 1.22 -1.02 11.79
CA GLY A 67 1.23 -0.28 13.05
C GLY A 67 2.62 -0.01 13.61
N CYS A 68 3.66 -0.69 13.11
CA CYS A 68 5.05 -0.46 13.49
C CYS A 68 5.76 0.50 12.53
N ASP A 69 5.61 0.29 11.22
CA ASP A 69 6.16 1.16 10.19
C ASP A 69 5.49 0.89 8.83
N LEU A 70 5.02 1.95 8.15
CA LEU A 70 4.28 1.81 6.89
C LEU A 70 5.18 1.56 5.68
N ALA A 71 6.43 2.01 5.70
CA ALA A 71 7.38 1.67 4.64
C ALA A 71 7.74 0.19 4.72
N LEU A 72 7.97 -0.33 5.93
CA LEU A 72 8.12 -1.77 6.16
C LEU A 72 6.88 -2.52 5.68
N ALA A 73 5.68 -2.07 6.05
CA ALA A 73 4.45 -2.71 5.62
C ALA A 73 4.29 -2.74 4.11
N LYS A 74 4.70 -1.70 3.37
CA LYS A 74 4.61 -1.72 1.91
C LYS A 74 5.50 -2.80 1.29
N LEU A 75 6.72 -2.97 1.80
CA LEU A 75 7.64 -3.99 1.30
C LEU A 75 7.24 -5.40 1.74
N TYR A 76 6.89 -5.56 3.02
CA TYR A 76 6.48 -6.84 3.58
C TYR A 76 5.15 -7.33 2.98
N GLU A 77 4.16 -6.46 2.82
CA GLU A 77 2.91 -6.80 2.14
C GLU A 77 3.17 -7.21 0.69
N GLY A 78 3.95 -6.42 -0.07
CA GLY A 78 4.30 -6.76 -1.45
C GLY A 78 5.05 -8.09 -1.56
N HIS A 79 5.96 -8.37 -0.63
CA HIS A 79 6.67 -9.66 -0.58
C HIS A 79 5.71 -10.82 -0.32
N THR A 80 4.88 -10.73 0.72
CA THR A 80 3.94 -11.80 1.08
C THR A 80 2.80 -11.96 0.08
N ASP A 81 2.42 -10.93 -0.68
CA ASP A 81 1.49 -11.02 -1.81
C ASP A 81 2.16 -11.68 -3.02
N ALA A 82 3.43 -11.37 -3.31
CA ALA A 82 4.18 -12.07 -4.36
C ALA A 82 4.23 -13.59 -4.11
N LEU A 83 4.50 -14.01 -2.87
CA LEU A 83 4.48 -15.43 -2.49
C LEU A 83 3.09 -16.07 -2.70
N ALA A 84 2.01 -15.34 -2.37
CA ALA A 84 0.65 -15.82 -2.58
C ALA A 84 0.28 -15.92 -4.07
N ILE A 85 0.66 -14.92 -4.87
CA ILE A 85 0.49 -14.93 -6.33
C ILE A 85 1.23 -16.10 -6.96
N LEU A 86 2.50 -16.30 -6.60
CA LEU A 86 3.30 -17.41 -7.11
C LEU A 86 2.65 -18.75 -6.77
N ALA A 87 2.12 -18.93 -5.56
CA ALA A 87 1.39 -20.13 -5.17
C ALA A 87 0.12 -20.34 -6.02
N GLU A 88 -0.72 -19.31 -6.17
CA GLU A 88 -1.97 -19.37 -6.95
C GLU A 88 -1.73 -19.60 -8.45
N CYS A 89 -0.61 -19.11 -8.99
CA CYS A 89 -0.21 -19.29 -10.38
C CYS A 89 0.53 -20.61 -10.66
N GLY A 90 0.71 -21.49 -9.66
CA GLY A 90 1.47 -22.74 -9.83
C GLY A 90 2.98 -22.54 -10.00
N ALA A 91 3.48 -21.36 -9.60
CA ALA A 91 4.84 -20.88 -9.78
C ALA A 91 5.62 -20.79 -8.46
N ALA A 92 5.19 -21.51 -7.41
CA ALA A 92 5.80 -21.45 -6.08
C ALA A 92 7.31 -21.76 -6.05
N HIS A 93 7.82 -22.53 -7.02
CA HIS A 93 9.25 -22.82 -7.16
C HIS A 93 10.10 -21.57 -7.50
N HIS A 94 9.50 -20.50 -8.01
CA HIS A 94 10.16 -19.22 -8.21
C HIS A 94 10.35 -18.43 -6.91
N ALA A 95 9.64 -18.76 -5.83
CA ALA A 95 9.69 -18.02 -4.57
C ALA A 95 11.07 -18.06 -3.88
N ASN A 96 12.00 -18.89 -4.35
CA ASN A 96 13.31 -19.07 -3.74
C ASN A 96 14.15 -17.78 -3.78
N ASP A 97 14.80 -17.50 -2.64
CA ASP A 97 15.81 -16.47 -2.36
C ASP A 97 15.48 -15.03 -2.81
N GLY A 98 15.48 -14.13 -1.82
CA GLY A 98 15.37 -12.68 -2.00
C GLY A 98 14.04 -12.09 -1.53
N ILE A 99 14.03 -10.76 -1.46
CA ILE A 99 12.86 -9.95 -1.14
C ILE A 99 12.09 -9.68 -2.44
N TRP A 100 10.79 -9.93 -2.40
CA TRP A 100 9.91 -9.75 -3.56
C TRP A 100 9.06 -8.49 -3.44
N GLY A 101 8.72 -7.91 -4.59
CA GLY A 101 7.67 -6.89 -4.74
C GLY A 101 6.63 -7.31 -5.78
N VAL A 102 5.52 -6.57 -5.81
CA VAL A 102 4.48 -6.71 -6.84
C VAL A 102 4.18 -5.33 -7.41
N TRP A 103 4.39 -5.15 -8.71
CA TRP A 103 4.17 -3.89 -9.42
C TRP A 103 3.15 -4.11 -10.53
N ALA A 104 1.88 -3.84 -10.21
CA ALA A 104 0.77 -3.99 -11.14
C ALA A 104 0.14 -2.64 -11.55
N ALA A 105 0.64 -1.51 -11.03
CA ALA A 105 0.16 -0.20 -11.41
C ALA A 105 0.47 0.11 -12.88
N GLU A 106 -0.51 0.69 -13.59
CA GLU A 106 -0.43 1.01 -15.01
C GLU A 106 -1.07 2.38 -15.27
N PRO A 107 -0.37 3.48 -14.96
CA PRO A 107 -0.82 4.80 -15.40
C PRO A 107 -0.75 4.88 -16.94
N PRO A 108 -1.52 5.79 -17.57
CA PRO A 108 -1.65 5.85 -19.03
C PRO A 108 -0.32 6.03 -19.80
N ASP A 109 0.69 6.58 -19.16
CA ASP A 109 2.00 6.96 -19.70
C ASP A 109 3.13 5.98 -19.35
N ALA A 110 2.88 4.95 -18.55
CA ALA A 110 3.87 3.93 -18.20
C ALA A 110 3.32 2.51 -18.42
N ARG A 111 3.83 1.86 -19.47
CA ARG A 111 3.51 0.48 -19.82
C ARG A 111 4.77 -0.31 -20.19
N VAL A 112 4.80 -1.57 -19.78
CA VAL A 112 5.84 -2.53 -20.16
C VAL A 112 5.24 -3.53 -21.14
N HIS A 113 5.95 -3.81 -22.22
CA HIS A 113 5.58 -4.76 -23.26
C HIS A 113 6.56 -5.93 -23.29
N ILE A 114 6.02 -7.10 -23.59
CA ILE A 114 6.80 -8.28 -23.92
C ILE A 114 7.14 -8.19 -25.41
N THR A 115 8.43 -8.13 -25.73
CA THR A 115 8.93 -7.87 -27.10
C THR A 115 9.56 -9.07 -27.78
N ALA A 116 9.92 -10.10 -27.01
CA ALA A 116 10.36 -11.39 -27.53
C ALA A 116 10.08 -12.50 -26.50
N ARG A 117 9.92 -13.74 -26.99
CA ARG A 117 9.63 -14.92 -26.16
C ARG A 117 10.38 -16.17 -26.63
N GLU A 118 10.83 -16.97 -25.66
CA GLU A 118 11.35 -18.33 -25.85
C GLU A 118 10.86 -19.22 -24.69
N GLY A 119 9.75 -19.94 -24.90
CA GLY A 119 9.06 -20.63 -23.81
C GLY A 119 8.56 -19.63 -22.76
N ASP A 120 8.90 -19.86 -21.50
CA ASP A 120 8.56 -18.95 -20.39
C ASP A 120 9.56 -17.79 -20.24
N GLN A 121 10.64 -17.75 -21.02
CA GLN A 121 11.60 -16.65 -20.97
C GLN A 121 11.20 -15.54 -21.93
N VAL A 122 11.26 -14.29 -21.48
CA VAL A 122 10.81 -13.11 -22.24
C VAL A 122 11.78 -11.95 -22.20
N ARG A 123 11.62 -11.03 -23.17
CA ARG A 123 12.27 -9.71 -23.19
C ARG A 123 11.24 -8.61 -22.96
N LEU A 124 11.61 -7.63 -22.15
CA LEU A 124 10.75 -6.54 -21.73
C LEU A 124 11.28 -5.20 -22.23
N ASN A 125 10.38 -4.35 -22.72
CA ASN A 125 10.65 -2.96 -23.05
C ASN A 125 9.56 -2.04 -22.50
N GLY A 126 9.93 -0.82 -22.13
CA GLY A 126 9.01 0.22 -21.67
C GLY A 126 9.30 0.65 -20.23
N THR A 127 8.29 1.20 -19.56
CA THR A 127 8.46 1.76 -18.21
C THR A 127 7.38 1.23 -17.28
N LYS A 128 7.78 0.85 -16.07
CA LYS A 128 6.87 0.57 -14.97
C LYS A 128 6.95 1.69 -13.94
N ALA A 129 5.80 2.24 -13.58
CA ALA A 129 5.68 3.25 -12.53
C ALA A 129 5.31 2.60 -11.18
N TRP A 130 5.51 3.36 -10.10
CA TRP A 130 5.15 2.96 -8.74
C TRP A 130 5.85 1.67 -8.28
N CYS A 131 7.13 1.54 -8.62
CA CYS A 131 7.95 0.38 -8.29
C CYS A 131 8.43 0.47 -6.84
N SER A 132 7.51 0.34 -5.88
CA SER A 132 7.82 0.35 -4.45
C SER A 132 8.93 -0.65 -4.12
N GLY A 133 9.98 -0.15 -3.47
CA GLY A 133 11.12 -0.95 -3.06
C GLY A 133 12.14 -1.25 -4.16
N ALA A 134 12.07 -0.65 -5.35
CA ALA A 134 12.98 -0.98 -6.46
C ALA A 134 14.49 -0.86 -6.11
N LEU A 135 14.83 -0.04 -5.12
CA LEU A 135 16.20 0.14 -4.61
C LEU A 135 16.53 -0.72 -3.36
N GLN A 136 15.61 -1.57 -2.92
CA GLN A 136 15.60 -2.23 -1.61
C GLN A 136 15.14 -3.71 -1.66
N ILE A 137 14.69 -4.19 -2.81
CA ILE A 137 14.23 -5.58 -3.02
C ILE A 137 15.04 -6.25 -4.13
N ASP A 138 15.01 -7.57 -4.17
CA ASP A 138 15.81 -8.35 -5.10
C ASP A 138 15.03 -8.70 -6.37
N ARG A 139 13.71 -8.90 -6.24
CA ARG A 139 12.84 -9.42 -7.31
C ARG A 139 11.49 -8.74 -7.31
N ALA A 140 10.82 -8.74 -8.46
CA ALA A 140 9.45 -8.25 -8.56
C ALA A 140 8.62 -9.09 -9.52
N LEU A 141 7.33 -9.21 -9.21
CA LEU A 141 6.31 -9.57 -10.17
C LEU A 141 5.76 -8.29 -10.80
N ILE A 142 5.80 -8.19 -12.12
CA ILE A 142 5.26 -7.05 -12.84
C ILE A 142 4.16 -7.48 -13.80
N THR A 143 3.18 -6.62 -14.07
CA THR A 143 2.31 -6.80 -15.23
C THR A 143 3.00 -6.23 -16.48
N ALA A 144 3.05 -7.04 -17.54
CA ALA A 144 3.53 -6.67 -18.86
C ALA A 144 2.54 -7.11 -19.94
N TRP A 145 2.47 -6.36 -21.04
CA TRP A 145 1.48 -6.57 -22.10
C TRP A 145 2.07 -7.43 -23.21
N ASP A 146 1.34 -8.48 -23.57
CA ASP A 146 1.70 -9.37 -24.66
C ASP A 146 1.36 -8.82 -26.05
N GLU A 147 1.72 -9.60 -27.06
CA GLU A 147 1.50 -9.32 -28.48
C GLU A 147 0.00 -9.22 -28.85
N ALA A 148 -0.88 -9.76 -28.01
CA ALA A 148 -2.34 -9.69 -28.14
C ALA A 148 -2.95 -8.58 -27.24
N GLU A 149 -2.11 -7.70 -26.67
CA GLU A 149 -2.51 -6.66 -25.71
C GLU A 149 -3.26 -7.25 -24.50
N GLN A 150 -2.80 -8.38 -23.98
CA GLN A 150 -3.27 -8.95 -22.72
C GLN A 150 -2.20 -8.81 -21.63
N PRO A 151 -2.57 -8.41 -20.40
CA PRO A 151 -1.63 -8.33 -19.30
C PRO A 151 -1.27 -9.73 -18.80
N GLN A 152 0.03 -10.01 -18.65
CA GLN A 152 0.56 -11.23 -18.05
C GLN A 152 1.58 -10.86 -16.96
N LEU A 153 1.68 -11.69 -15.92
CA LEU A 153 2.73 -11.50 -14.92
C LEU A 153 4.08 -11.96 -15.45
N VAL A 154 5.11 -11.19 -15.11
CA VAL A 154 6.49 -11.51 -15.39
C VAL A 154 7.30 -11.31 -14.12
N ALA A 155 8.06 -12.33 -13.73
CA ALA A 155 9.08 -12.23 -12.69
C ALA A 155 10.36 -11.61 -13.27
N ILE A 156 10.90 -10.62 -12.56
CA ILE A 156 12.16 -9.95 -12.89
C ILE A 156 13.12 -9.94 -11.69
N GLU A 157 14.41 -9.80 -11.98
CA GLU A 157 15.46 -9.57 -10.98
C GLU A 157 15.92 -8.12 -11.06
N LEU A 158 16.01 -7.42 -9.93
CA LEU A 158 16.33 -6.00 -9.89
C LEU A 158 17.81 -5.71 -10.15
N SER A 159 18.68 -6.72 -10.06
CA SER A 159 20.11 -6.61 -10.34
C SER A 159 20.46 -6.57 -11.83
N GLN A 160 19.47 -6.75 -12.72
CA GLN A 160 19.70 -6.82 -14.17
C GLN A 160 20.18 -5.46 -14.72
N PRO A 161 21.37 -5.37 -15.34
CA PRO A 161 21.94 -4.10 -15.80
C PRO A 161 21.17 -3.39 -16.91
N SER A 162 20.27 -4.09 -17.59
CA SER A 162 19.40 -3.54 -18.63
C SER A 162 18.22 -2.72 -18.09
N GLN A 163 18.07 -2.65 -16.76
CA GLN A 163 17.07 -1.82 -16.09
C GLN A 163 17.64 -0.43 -15.78
N GLY A 164 16.81 0.60 -15.98
CA GLY A 164 17.13 1.98 -15.62
C GLY A 164 16.21 2.48 -14.51
N LEU A 165 16.76 3.05 -13.44
CA LEU A 165 15.97 3.65 -12.36
C LEU A 165 15.79 5.15 -12.60
N ASN A 166 14.55 5.61 -12.71
CA ASN A 166 14.24 7.03 -12.75
C ASN A 166 13.70 7.49 -11.39
N ILE A 167 14.57 8.16 -10.63
CA ILE A 167 14.29 8.63 -9.27
C ILE A 167 13.77 10.08 -9.22
N GLU A 168 13.82 10.81 -10.33
CA GLU A 168 13.56 12.26 -10.36
C GLU A 168 12.11 12.60 -10.01
N HIS A 169 11.18 11.70 -10.33
CA HIS A 169 9.74 11.91 -10.13
C HIS A 169 9.26 11.51 -8.72
N TRP A 170 10.11 10.87 -7.90
CA TRP A 170 9.72 10.50 -6.54
C TRP A 170 9.96 11.63 -5.54
N GLN A 171 8.91 12.42 -5.29
CA GLN A 171 8.93 13.60 -4.43
C GLN A 171 8.09 13.43 -3.15
N ALA A 172 7.90 12.19 -2.69
CA ALA A 172 7.04 11.90 -1.56
C ALA A 172 7.71 12.25 -0.22
N VAL A 173 6.98 12.92 0.68
CA VAL A 173 7.37 13.10 2.09
C VAL A 173 6.87 11.92 2.94
N GLY A 174 5.58 11.58 2.78
CA GLY A 174 5.02 10.34 3.30
C GLY A 174 5.37 9.16 2.39
N MET A 175 5.65 8.01 2.98
CA MET A 175 6.15 6.80 2.32
C MET A 175 7.50 7.01 1.61
N ALA A 176 8.23 8.09 1.92
CA ALA A 176 9.42 8.51 1.18
C ALA A 176 10.45 7.38 1.00
N THR A 177 10.70 6.62 2.07
CA THR A 177 11.71 5.55 2.11
C THR A 177 11.30 4.31 1.33
N THR A 178 10.06 4.19 0.85
CA THR A 178 9.71 3.10 -0.08
C THR A 178 10.36 3.27 -1.44
N ALA A 179 10.79 4.50 -1.80
CA ALA A 179 11.36 4.82 -3.10
C ALA A 179 10.55 4.19 -4.25
N SER A 180 9.26 4.51 -4.33
CA SER A 180 8.33 3.96 -5.33
C SER A 180 8.52 4.63 -6.70
N VAL A 181 9.74 4.49 -7.20
CA VAL A 181 10.27 5.14 -8.41
C VAL A 181 9.77 4.48 -9.68
N GLU A 182 10.19 4.98 -10.82
CA GLU A 182 9.99 4.34 -12.12
C GLU A 182 11.17 3.43 -12.47
N VAL A 183 10.87 2.31 -13.13
CA VAL A 183 11.86 1.37 -13.66
C VAL A 183 11.65 1.27 -15.17
N ALA A 184 12.66 1.63 -15.94
CA ALA A 184 12.72 1.46 -17.37
C ALA A 184 13.34 0.09 -17.71
N PHE A 185 12.77 -0.57 -18.72
CA PHE A 185 13.18 -1.86 -19.23
C PHE A 185 13.66 -1.68 -20.68
N ASN A 186 14.86 -2.17 -20.97
CA ASN A 186 15.44 -2.13 -22.31
C ASN A 186 16.06 -3.49 -22.65
N ASP A 187 15.31 -4.31 -23.36
CA ASP A 187 15.62 -5.71 -23.66
C ASP A 187 15.89 -6.53 -22.39
N THR A 188 15.15 -6.22 -21.32
CA THR A 188 15.37 -6.81 -19.99
C THR A 188 14.80 -8.23 -19.94
N PRO A 189 15.57 -9.22 -19.46
CA PRO A 189 15.06 -10.58 -19.31
C PRO A 189 14.01 -10.65 -18.20
N GLY A 190 13.01 -11.50 -18.41
CA GLY A 190 12.02 -11.86 -17.40
C GLY A 190 11.51 -13.28 -17.62
N THR A 191 10.80 -13.82 -16.63
CA THR A 191 10.14 -15.13 -16.71
C THR A 191 8.63 -14.99 -16.56
N LEU A 192 7.85 -15.59 -17.46
CA LEU A 192 6.39 -15.59 -17.40
C LEU A 192 5.89 -16.31 -16.16
N ILE A 193 4.88 -15.72 -15.52
CA ILE A 193 4.20 -16.29 -14.36
C ILE A 193 2.72 -16.42 -14.69
N GLY A 194 2.21 -17.66 -14.62
CA GLY A 194 0.82 -17.94 -14.96
C GLY A 194 0.47 -17.64 -16.42
N THR A 195 -0.83 -17.62 -16.73
CA THR A 195 -1.35 -17.32 -18.07
C THR A 195 -1.73 -15.84 -18.22
N PRO A 196 -1.86 -15.31 -19.45
CA PRO A 196 -2.44 -13.99 -19.69
C PRO A 196 -3.79 -13.80 -18.96
N GLY A 197 -3.98 -12.64 -18.34
CA GLY A 197 -5.18 -12.29 -17.56
C GLY A 197 -5.34 -13.00 -16.20
N GLN A 198 -4.48 -13.95 -15.85
CA GLN A 198 -4.63 -14.74 -14.61
C GLN A 198 -4.52 -13.88 -13.35
N TYR A 199 -3.64 -12.86 -13.35
CA TYR A 199 -3.43 -12.00 -12.18
C TYR A 199 -4.71 -11.31 -11.68
N LEU A 200 -5.53 -10.80 -12.60
CA LEU A 200 -6.77 -10.07 -12.26
C LEU A 200 -7.95 -11.01 -12.03
N SER A 201 -7.93 -12.21 -12.61
CA SER A 201 -9.01 -13.18 -12.49
C SER A 201 -8.86 -14.15 -11.31
N ARG A 202 -7.67 -14.23 -10.68
CA ARG A 202 -7.45 -15.03 -9.49
C ARG A 202 -8.32 -14.53 -8.32
N PRO A 203 -8.91 -15.41 -7.50
CA PRO A 203 -9.66 -14.99 -6.31
C PRO A 203 -8.82 -14.14 -5.34
N GLY A 204 -7.53 -14.47 -5.20
CA GLY A 204 -6.63 -13.78 -4.29
C GLY A 204 -6.37 -12.31 -4.64
N PHE A 205 -6.72 -11.83 -5.85
CA PHE A 205 -6.60 -10.42 -6.21
C PHE A 205 -7.43 -9.53 -5.28
N TRP A 206 -8.71 -9.87 -5.12
CA TRP A 206 -9.59 -9.14 -4.19
C TRP A 206 -9.24 -9.43 -2.73
N GLN A 207 -8.90 -10.68 -2.41
CA GLN A 207 -8.57 -11.05 -1.03
C GLN A 207 -7.30 -10.34 -0.52
N GLY A 208 -6.30 -10.16 -1.39
CA GLY A 208 -5.10 -9.33 -1.14
C GLY A 208 -5.44 -7.85 -0.98
N GLY A 209 -6.37 -7.32 -1.80
CA GLY A 209 -6.86 -5.95 -1.69
C GLY A 209 -7.46 -5.59 -0.32
N ALA A 210 -8.10 -6.55 0.37
CA ALA A 210 -8.54 -6.36 1.75
C ALA A 210 -7.38 -6.45 2.78
N GLY A 211 -6.31 -7.17 2.46
CA GLY A 211 -5.06 -7.16 3.25
C GLY A 211 -4.42 -5.77 3.34
N ILE A 212 -4.43 -5.01 2.24
CA ILE A 212 -4.01 -3.60 2.24
C ILE A 212 -4.85 -2.76 3.22
N ALA A 213 -6.16 -2.98 3.28
CA ALA A 213 -7.01 -2.29 4.25
C ALA A 213 -6.67 -2.67 5.69
N ALA A 214 -6.28 -3.92 5.96
CA ALA A 214 -5.78 -4.30 7.27
C ALA A 214 -4.50 -3.54 7.66
N CYS A 215 -3.59 -3.26 6.71
CA CYS A 215 -2.45 -2.38 6.95
C CYS A 215 -2.89 -0.95 7.33
N TRP A 216 -3.88 -0.38 6.62
CA TRP A 216 -4.42 0.95 6.97
C TRP A 216 -4.99 0.98 8.39
N TYR A 217 -5.78 -0.05 8.74
CA TYR A 217 -6.35 -0.22 10.06
C TYR A 217 -5.25 -0.29 11.13
N GLY A 218 -4.20 -1.09 10.91
CA GLY A 218 -3.11 -1.26 11.89
C GLY A 218 -2.36 0.03 12.19
N ALA A 219 -2.07 0.85 11.16
CA ALA A 219 -1.47 2.16 11.35
C ALA A 219 -2.39 3.14 12.10
N ALA A 220 -3.70 3.12 11.80
CA ALA A 220 -4.68 3.93 12.52
C ALA A 220 -4.83 3.48 13.99
N GLU A 221 -4.86 2.18 14.25
CA GLU A 221 -4.87 1.62 15.61
C GLU A 221 -3.64 2.09 16.42
N ALA A 222 -2.45 2.06 15.82
CA ALA A 222 -1.24 2.57 16.45
C ALA A 222 -1.32 4.07 16.78
N LEU A 223 -1.87 4.90 15.88
CA LEU A 223 -2.10 6.33 16.15
C LEU A 223 -3.13 6.57 17.25
N ALA A 224 -4.22 5.79 17.26
CA ALA A 224 -5.25 5.83 18.29
C ALA A 224 -4.69 5.52 19.68
N ASP A 225 -3.70 4.63 19.77
CA ASP A 225 -3.09 4.24 21.04
C ASP A 225 -2.39 5.41 21.75
N TYR A 226 -1.81 6.35 21.01
CA TYR A 226 -1.26 7.59 21.58
C TYR A 226 -2.35 8.45 22.26
N LEU A 227 -3.54 8.54 21.64
CA LEU A 227 -4.68 9.23 22.24
C LEU A 227 -5.21 8.49 23.47
N ARG A 228 -5.28 7.15 23.40
CA ARG A 228 -5.64 6.32 24.54
C ARG A 228 -4.71 6.57 25.73
N GLU A 229 -3.39 6.57 25.51
CA GLU A 229 -2.41 6.84 26.56
C GLU A 229 -2.46 8.29 27.08
N GLN A 230 -2.81 9.27 26.24
CA GLN A 230 -3.06 10.64 26.70
C GLN A 230 -4.26 10.71 27.65
N CYS A 231 -5.36 10.02 27.35
CA CYS A 231 -6.57 10.01 28.18
C CYS A 231 -6.38 9.25 29.51
N ARG A 232 -5.37 8.38 29.62
CA ARG A 232 -5.00 7.69 30.87
C ARG A 232 -4.27 8.59 31.88
N LYS A 233 -3.88 9.80 31.48
CA LYS A 233 -3.15 10.70 32.38
C LYS A 233 -4.06 11.18 33.52
N PRO A 234 -3.51 11.49 34.71
CA PRO A 234 -4.32 11.82 35.89
C PRO A 234 -5.20 13.08 35.77
N ARG A 235 -4.93 13.94 34.78
CA ARG A 235 -5.68 15.19 34.57
C ARG A 235 -6.85 14.90 33.61
N PRO A 236 -8.11 15.05 34.06
CA PRO A 236 -9.26 14.88 33.17
C PRO A 236 -9.23 15.86 32.00
N ASP A 237 -9.57 15.36 30.82
CA ASP A 237 -9.71 16.15 29.60
C ASP A 237 -10.94 15.62 28.82
N PRO A 238 -12.14 16.16 29.08
CA PRO A 238 -13.37 15.66 28.48
C PRO A 238 -13.39 15.81 26.95
N HIS A 239 -12.58 16.70 26.38
CA HIS A 239 -12.46 16.83 24.93
C HIS A 239 -11.60 15.69 24.36
N ALA A 240 -10.48 15.37 24.99
CA ALA A 240 -9.69 14.19 24.62
C ALA A 240 -10.52 12.89 24.75
N ASP A 241 -11.31 12.75 25.81
CA ASP A 241 -12.21 11.61 26.00
C ASP A 241 -13.26 11.50 24.88
N ALA A 242 -13.85 12.63 24.46
CA ALA A 242 -14.79 12.66 23.34
C ALA A 242 -14.12 12.27 22.00
N HIS A 243 -12.89 12.74 21.77
CA HIS A 243 -12.09 12.31 20.61
C HIS A 243 -11.80 10.80 20.65
N LEU A 244 -11.46 10.25 21.82
CA LEU A 244 -11.18 8.83 21.98
C LEU A 244 -12.44 7.99 21.74
N GLY A 245 -13.61 8.42 22.22
CA GLY A 245 -14.89 7.75 21.94
C GLY A 245 -15.25 7.71 20.45
N ALA A 246 -15.00 8.81 19.72
CA ALA A 246 -15.20 8.84 18.27
C ALA A 246 -14.23 7.90 17.53
N VAL A 247 -12.96 7.88 17.95
CA VAL A 247 -11.94 6.96 17.43
C VAL A 247 -12.33 5.50 17.67
N ASP A 248 -12.80 5.15 18.88
CA ASP A 248 -13.26 3.80 19.20
C ASP A 248 -14.43 3.37 18.33
N ALA A 249 -15.46 4.21 18.17
CA ALA A 249 -16.61 3.90 17.31
C ALA A 249 -16.20 3.63 15.85
N ALA A 250 -15.29 4.44 15.31
CA ALA A 250 -14.77 4.26 13.95
C ALA A 250 -13.97 2.96 13.80
N LEU A 251 -13.02 2.70 14.70
CA LEU A 251 -12.20 1.49 14.70
C LEU A 251 -13.03 0.23 14.99
N HIS A 252 -14.06 0.32 15.83
CA HIS A 252 -14.97 -0.78 16.12
C HIS A 252 -15.66 -1.28 14.85
N GLY A 253 -16.23 -0.36 14.07
CA GLY A 253 -16.86 -0.68 12.79
C GLY A 253 -15.88 -1.27 11.79
N ALA A 254 -14.72 -0.63 11.60
CA ALA A 254 -13.68 -1.13 10.69
C ALA A 254 -13.17 -2.53 11.07
N ARG A 255 -12.93 -2.78 12.37
CA ARG A 255 -12.52 -4.09 12.88
C ARG A 255 -13.60 -5.14 12.65
N ALA A 256 -14.87 -4.81 12.87
CA ALA A 256 -15.97 -5.74 12.62
C ALA A 256 -16.03 -6.12 11.13
N SER A 257 -15.98 -5.15 10.23
CA SER A 257 -15.99 -5.39 8.77
C SER A 257 -14.80 -6.23 8.30
N LEU A 258 -13.58 -5.98 8.82
CA LEU A 258 -12.42 -6.82 8.51
C LEU A 258 -12.62 -8.27 8.99
N ARG A 259 -13.17 -8.48 10.18
CA ARG A 259 -13.39 -9.85 10.70
C ARG A 259 -14.46 -10.59 9.90
N GLU A 260 -15.54 -9.91 9.55
CA GLU A 260 -16.62 -10.45 8.73
C GLU A 260 -16.14 -10.79 7.32
N CYS A 261 -15.45 -9.86 6.65
CA CYS A 261 -14.92 -10.07 5.31
C CYS A 261 -13.90 -11.22 5.26
N ALA A 262 -13.00 -11.32 6.24
CA ALA A 262 -12.07 -12.44 6.33
C ALA A 262 -12.80 -13.79 6.47
N ALA A 263 -13.82 -13.85 7.34
CA ALA A 263 -14.61 -15.06 7.54
C ALA A 263 -15.41 -15.45 6.28
N TRP A 264 -15.98 -14.45 5.58
CA TRP A 264 -16.68 -14.64 4.32
C TRP A 264 -15.74 -15.21 3.24
N ILE A 265 -14.54 -14.63 3.09
CA ILE A 265 -13.51 -15.08 2.14
C ILE A 265 -13.11 -16.52 2.43
N ASP A 266 -12.85 -16.86 3.70
CA ASP A 266 -12.45 -18.21 4.10
C ASP A 266 -13.56 -19.26 3.88
N GLN A 267 -14.84 -18.85 3.95
CA GLN A 267 -15.97 -19.72 3.64
C GLN A 267 -16.23 -19.89 2.13
N GLN A 268 -15.84 -18.89 1.33
CA GLN A 268 -16.15 -18.81 -0.10
C GLN A 268 -14.92 -18.44 -0.95
N PRO A 269 -13.81 -19.19 -0.86
CA PRO A 269 -12.51 -18.73 -1.36
C PRO A 269 -12.41 -18.64 -2.89
N GLY A 270 -13.32 -19.30 -3.62
CA GLY A 270 -13.39 -19.23 -5.10
C GLY A 270 -14.43 -18.25 -5.65
N VAL A 271 -15.21 -17.60 -4.79
CA VAL A 271 -16.25 -16.64 -5.20
C VAL A 271 -15.63 -15.25 -5.40
N ASP A 272 -16.17 -14.47 -6.35
CA ASP A 272 -15.74 -13.09 -6.52
C ASP A 272 -15.99 -12.27 -5.25
N ALA A 273 -14.91 -11.92 -4.56
CA ALA A 273 -14.94 -11.15 -3.32
C ALA A 273 -15.01 -9.63 -3.55
N SER A 274 -15.09 -9.16 -4.82
CA SER A 274 -14.98 -7.74 -5.17
C SER A 274 -15.93 -6.85 -4.37
N PHE A 275 -17.18 -7.27 -4.19
CA PHE A 275 -18.18 -6.51 -3.46
C PHE A 275 -17.84 -6.38 -1.97
N GLU A 276 -17.58 -7.50 -1.28
CA GLU A 276 -17.29 -7.49 0.16
C GLU A 276 -15.95 -6.80 0.48
N VAL A 277 -14.96 -6.96 -0.39
CA VAL A 277 -13.66 -6.29 -0.27
C VAL A 277 -13.80 -4.78 -0.48
N ARG A 278 -14.53 -4.32 -1.50
CA ARG A 278 -14.76 -2.88 -1.72
C ARG A 278 -15.51 -2.25 -0.55
N ARG A 279 -16.55 -2.92 -0.05
CA ARG A 279 -17.29 -2.48 1.14
C ARG A 279 -16.37 -2.35 2.36
N THR A 280 -15.56 -3.37 2.62
CA THR A 280 -14.62 -3.38 3.75
C THR A 280 -13.57 -2.28 3.61
N ARG A 281 -12.99 -2.12 2.42
CA ARG A 281 -12.02 -1.05 2.13
C ARG A 281 -12.62 0.33 2.36
N ALA A 282 -13.84 0.58 1.89
CA ALA A 282 -14.54 1.85 2.11
C ALA A 282 -14.77 2.15 3.59
N GLN A 283 -15.25 1.17 4.36
CA GLN A 283 -15.45 1.33 5.81
C GLN A 283 -14.12 1.61 6.54
N VAL A 284 -13.05 0.89 6.19
CA VAL A 284 -11.74 1.07 6.81
C VAL A 284 -11.15 2.44 6.43
N GLU A 285 -11.24 2.85 5.17
CA GLU A 285 -10.79 4.18 4.73
C GLU A 285 -11.48 5.30 5.51
N GLN A 286 -12.82 5.25 5.60
CA GLN A 286 -13.60 6.23 6.37
C GLN A 286 -13.19 6.25 7.86
N ALA A 287 -12.92 5.08 8.45
CA ALA A 287 -12.47 5.01 9.84
C ALA A 287 -11.07 5.61 10.03
N VAL A 288 -10.14 5.29 9.13
CA VAL A 288 -8.76 5.81 9.17
C VAL A 288 -8.74 7.34 9.06
N GLU A 289 -9.51 7.92 8.15
CA GLU A 289 -9.62 9.38 8.02
C GLU A 289 -10.14 10.04 9.30
N GLN A 290 -11.15 9.44 9.95
CA GLN A 290 -11.63 9.89 11.26
C GLN A 290 -10.54 9.80 12.31
N VAL A 291 -9.81 8.68 12.38
CA VAL A 291 -8.73 8.51 13.36
C VAL A 291 -7.67 9.60 13.19
N ILE A 292 -7.14 9.80 11.98
CA ILE A 292 -6.15 10.86 11.70
C ILE A 292 -6.66 12.23 12.16
N SER A 293 -7.94 12.53 11.85
CA SER A 293 -8.56 13.79 12.22
C SER A 293 -8.71 13.98 13.74
N HIS A 294 -9.17 12.96 14.46
CA HIS A 294 -9.41 13.03 15.90
C HIS A 294 -8.11 13.01 16.70
N VAL A 295 -7.15 12.13 16.37
CA VAL A 295 -5.86 12.06 17.09
C VAL A 295 -5.04 13.34 16.90
N GLY A 296 -5.02 13.91 15.69
CA GLY A 296 -4.30 15.15 15.43
C GLY A 296 -4.87 16.35 16.21
N ARG A 297 -6.20 16.46 16.28
CA ARG A 297 -6.87 17.51 17.06
C ARG A 297 -6.67 17.36 18.56
N ALA A 298 -6.76 16.13 19.08
CA ALA A 298 -6.68 15.88 20.52
C ALA A 298 -5.26 15.99 21.07
N LEU A 299 -4.25 15.57 20.32
CA LEU A 299 -2.86 15.53 20.79
C LEU A 299 -2.05 16.79 20.45
N GLY A 300 -2.51 17.57 19.47
CA GLY A 300 -1.81 18.75 18.96
C GLY A 300 -0.45 18.41 18.32
N ALA A 301 0.41 19.41 18.16
CA ALA A 301 1.68 19.27 17.41
C ALA A 301 2.74 18.39 18.10
N THR A 302 2.63 18.14 19.42
CA THR A 302 3.69 17.50 20.20
C THR A 302 4.12 16.13 19.65
N PRO A 303 3.23 15.14 19.45
CA PRO A 303 3.65 13.84 18.93
C PRO A 303 4.20 13.89 17.50
N PHE A 304 3.70 14.81 16.65
CA PHE A 304 4.25 15.04 15.30
C PHE A 304 5.72 15.47 15.32
N CYS A 305 6.17 16.13 16.39
CA CYS A 305 7.53 16.66 16.47
C CYS A 305 8.44 15.90 17.46
N ARG A 306 7.87 15.10 18.37
CA ARG A 306 8.62 14.47 19.47
C ARG A 306 8.47 12.95 19.57
N SER A 307 7.63 12.34 18.73
CA SER A 307 7.58 10.89 18.59
C SER A 307 7.86 10.52 17.14
N SER A 308 9.05 9.97 16.89
CA SER A 308 9.46 9.60 15.54
C SER A 308 8.48 8.62 14.89
N HIS A 309 7.97 7.66 15.67
CA HIS A 309 6.98 6.70 15.21
C HIS A 309 5.65 7.36 14.82
N PHE A 310 5.04 8.17 15.70
CA PHE A 310 3.81 8.90 15.38
C PHE A 310 3.98 9.81 14.17
N ALA A 311 5.10 10.53 14.10
CA ALA A 311 5.41 11.45 13.02
C ALA A 311 5.50 10.73 11.66
N ARG A 312 6.19 9.58 11.60
CA ARG A 312 6.26 8.76 10.39
C ARG A 312 4.88 8.23 10.00
N LEU A 313 4.16 7.55 10.91
CA LEU A 313 2.82 7.04 10.61
C LEU A 313 1.85 8.15 10.13
N SER A 314 1.89 9.33 10.76
CA SER A 314 1.03 10.45 10.38
C SER A 314 1.38 11.06 9.02
N ALA A 315 2.64 11.00 8.60
CA ALA A 315 3.08 11.44 7.28
C ALA A 315 2.78 10.39 6.20
N ASP A 316 2.97 9.12 6.54
CA ASP A 316 2.92 7.98 5.62
C ASP A 316 1.49 7.53 5.35
N LEU A 317 0.64 7.45 6.37
CA LEU A 317 -0.71 6.89 6.27
C LEU A 317 -1.60 7.61 5.26
N PRO A 318 -1.62 8.96 5.18
CA PRO A 318 -2.40 9.66 4.16
C PRO A 318 -2.00 9.28 2.73
N VAL A 319 -0.70 9.03 2.48
CA VAL A 319 -0.20 8.61 1.16
C VAL A 319 -0.56 7.14 0.91
N PHE A 320 -0.29 6.27 1.89
CA PHE A 320 -0.52 4.84 1.77
C PHE A 320 -2.01 4.47 1.63
N LEU A 321 -2.90 5.29 2.19
CA LEU A 321 -4.35 5.18 2.06
C LEU A 321 -4.84 5.42 0.62
N ARG A 322 -4.10 6.19 -0.19
CA ARG A 322 -4.45 6.47 -1.60
C ARG A 322 -4.10 5.34 -2.57
N GLN A 323 -3.80 4.15 -2.04
CA GLN A 323 -4.05 2.90 -2.75
C GLN A 323 -5.56 2.58 -2.85
N SER A 324 -6.42 3.31 -2.12
CA SER A 324 -7.82 3.50 -2.45
C SER A 324 -7.96 4.57 -3.54
N HIS A 325 -8.82 4.31 -4.54
CA HIS A 325 -9.20 5.31 -5.54
C HIS A 325 -10.39 6.17 -5.10
N ALA A 326 -10.68 6.19 -3.80
CA ALA A 326 -11.72 6.99 -3.15
C ALA A 326 -13.07 6.90 -3.87
N GLU A 327 -13.59 8.00 -4.40
CA GLU A 327 -14.92 8.05 -5.03
C GLU A 327 -15.05 7.12 -6.24
N ARG A 328 -13.95 6.79 -6.94
CA ARG A 328 -14.01 5.79 -8.03
C ARG A 328 -14.35 4.40 -7.48
N ASP A 329 -13.75 4.02 -6.36
CA ASP A 329 -14.04 2.73 -5.73
C ASP A 329 -15.45 2.72 -5.11
N LEU A 330 -15.91 3.84 -4.53
CA LEU A 330 -17.28 4.00 -4.04
C LEU A 330 -18.32 3.94 -5.16
N ALA A 331 -18.04 4.53 -6.33
CA ALA A 331 -18.93 4.46 -7.49
C ALA A 331 -19.14 3.02 -7.96
N MET A 332 -18.05 2.23 -8.04
CA MET A 332 -18.13 0.81 -8.37
C MET A 332 -18.92 0.02 -7.32
N LEU A 333 -18.68 0.29 -6.03
CA LEU A 333 -19.45 -0.33 -4.94
C LEU A 333 -20.94 0.00 -5.03
N GLY A 334 -21.29 1.25 -5.30
CA GLY A 334 -22.67 1.69 -5.47
C GLY A 334 -23.38 1.01 -6.65
N GLN A 335 -22.68 0.82 -7.77
CA GLN A 335 -23.20 0.09 -8.92
C GLN A 335 -23.47 -1.39 -8.58
N GLN A 336 -22.57 -2.05 -7.85
CA GLN A 336 -22.76 -3.43 -7.40
C GLN A 336 -23.93 -3.54 -6.42
N LEU A 337 -24.02 -2.63 -5.45
CA LEU A 337 -25.08 -2.60 -4.44
C LEU A 337 -26.47 -2.43 -5.08
N ALA A 338 -26.59 -1.62 -6.13
CA ALA A 338 -27.86 -1.39 -6.83
C ALA A 338 -28.44 -2.65 -7.52
N GLN A 339 -27.62 -3.68 -7.74
CA GLN A 339 -28.05 -4.95 -8.32
C GLN A 339 -28.56 -5.96 -7.26
N LEU A 340 -28.39 -5.66 -5.98
CA LEU A 340 -28.82 -6.53 -4.90
C LEU A 340 -30.31 -6.35 -4.58
N PRO A 341 -31.01 -7.40 -4.12
CA PRO A 341 -32.42 -7.32 -3.78
C PRO A 341 -32.67 -6.40 -2.59
N ALA A 342 -33.92 -5.94 -2.45
CA ALA A 342 -34.36 -5.19 -1.28
C ALA A 342 -34.10 -5.99 0.01
N GLY A 343 -33.72 -5.29 1.09
CA GLY A 343 -33.40 -5.91 2.38
C GLY A 343 -31.90 -6.17 2.60
N VAL A 344 -31.02 -5.72 1.70
CA VAL A 344 -29.56 -5.89 1.80
C VAL A 344 -28.91 -5.34 3.10
N TRP A 345 -29.61 -4.50 3.86
CA TRP A 345 -29.16 -3.94 5.14
C TRP A 345 -29.94 -4.46 6.36
N GLN A 346 -30.72 -5.53 6.23
CA GLN A 346 -31.43 -6.11 7.38
C GLN A 346 -30.45 -6.72 8.38
N LEU A 347 -30.74 -6.52 9.68
CA LEU A 347 -29.95 -7.04 10.81
C LEU A 347 -30.24 -8.51 11.10
#